data_AF-A0A151T2M3-F1
#
_entry.id   AF-A0A151T2M3-F1
#
_cell.length_a   1.000
_cell.length_b   1.000
_cell.length_c   1.000
_cell.angle_alpha   90.00
_cell.angle_beta   90.00
_cell.angle_gamma   90.00
#
_symmetry.space_group_name_H-M   'P 1'
#
loop_
_entity.id
_entity.type
_entity.pdbx_description
1 polymer ?
#
loop_
_entity_poly.entity_id
_entity_poly.type
_entity_poly.pdbx_seq_one_letter_code
_entity_poly.pdbx_strand_id
1 'polypeptide(L)'
;MEQQQPLSLSVFAAASSPSSSSSSSEEQNNPSDAVIFFGLSLALGIACRHLLRGTRVPYTVALLILGIALGSIEYGTHHRLGKIGHGIRLWSEIDPDLLLAVFLPALLFESSFLMEVHQIKRCIAQMILLAGPGVALSTICLGVVLKLTFPYNWSWKTSLLLGGLLSATDPVAVVALLKDLGASKKLSTIIEGESLMNDGYFSVPFTL
;
A
#
# COMPACT_ATOMS: atom_id res chain seq x y z
N MET A 1 39.38 19.18 -66.68
CA MET A 1 38.37 18.32 -67.33
C MET A 1 37.55 17.68 -66.23
N GLU A 2 36.25 17.80 -66.43
CA GLU A 2 35.14 17.46 -65.56
C GLU A 2 34.95 15.94 -65.46
N GLN A 3 34.12 15.50 -64.49
CA GLN A 3 33.41 14.22 -64.43
C GLN A 3 34.19 12.99 -63.91
N GLN A 4 33.66 12.07 -63.10
CA GLN A 4 32.44 11.92 -62.30
C GLN A 4 32.67 10.61 -61.51
N GLN A 5 32.18 10.54 -60.28
CA GLN A 5 32.01 9.26 -59.57
C GLN A 5 30.98 8.39 -60.31
N PRO A 6 31.01 7.06 -60.17
CA PRO A 6 29.82 6.45 -59.57
C PRO A 6 30.11 5.39 -58.51
N LEU A 7 29.34 5.51 -57.43
CA LEU A 7 29.09 4.53 -56.38
C LEU A 7 28.33 3.33 -56.95
N SER A 8 28.91 2.13 -56.89
CA SER A 8 28.15 0.86 -56.83
C SER A 8 29.05 -0.38 -56.87
N LEU A 9 29.82 -0.70 -55.81
CA LEU A 9 30.33 -2.08 -55.61
C LEU A 9 30.94 -2.40 -54.23
N SER A 10 30.60 -1.64 -53.17
CA SER A 10 31.03 -1.94 -51.79
C SER A 10 29.92 -2.47 -50.88
N VAL A 11 28.69 -2.61 -51.39
CA VAL A 11 27.52 -3.04 -50.59
C VAL A 11 27.32 -4.57 -50.53
N PHE A 12 28.01 -5.36 -51.38
CA PHE A 12 27.67 -6.79 -51.54
C PHE A 12 28.68 -7.79 -50.98
N ALA A 13 29.71 -7.37 -50.24
CA ALA A 13 30.81 -8.25 -49.80
C ALA A 13 30.79 -8.67 -48.31
N ALA A 14 29.76 -8.34 -47.52
CA ALA A 14 29.77 -8.56 -46.07
C ALA A 14 28.68 -9.54 -45.58
N ALA A 15 28.51 -10.68 -46.26
CA ALA A 15 27.73 -11.80 -45.75
C ALA A 15 28.60 -13.05 -45.68
N SER A 16 29.20 -13.33 -44.51
CA SER A 16 29.40 -14.71 -43.99
C SER A 16 30.08 -14.77 -42.61
N SER A 17 29.25 -15.10 -41.61
CA SER A 17 29.58 -16.00 -40.47
C SER A 17 30.20 -15.38 -39.19
N PRO A 18 30.10 -16.05 -38.01
CA PRO A 18 29.23 -15.62 -36.92
C PRO A 18 29.98 -15.46 -35.57
N SER A 19 29.24 -15.12 -34.51
CA SER A 19 29.62 -15.25 -33.09
C SER A 19 30.84 -14.48 -32.57
N SER A 20 30.57 -13.39 -31.84
CA SER A 20 31.26 -13.10 -30.58
C SER A 20 30.46 -12.06 -29.79
N SER A 21 29.69 -12.59 -28.83
CA SER A 21 29.50 -12.05 -27.49
C SER A 21 29.91 -10.58 -27.26
N SER A 22 28.94 -9.69 -27.36
CA SER A 22 28.89 -8.49 -26.53
C SER A 22 27.47 -8.38 -25.99
N SER A 23 27.20 -9.17 -24.95
CA SER A 23 26.03 -9.03 -24.09
C SER A 23 26.11 -7.69 -23.36
N SER A 24 25.77 -6.61 -24.07
CA SER A 24 25.38 -5.36 -23.47
C SER A 24 24.00 -5.59 -22.86
N SER A 25 24.00 -5.62 -21.52
CA SER A 25 22.87 -5.81 -20.63
C SER A 25 21.72 -4.87 -20.98
N GLU A 26 20.85 -5.29 -21.87
CA GLU A 26 19.51 -4.75 -21.94
C GLU A 26 18.81 -5.17 -20.65
N GLU A 27 18.53 -4.20 -19.78
CA GLU A 27 17.61 -4.33 -18.65
C GLU A 27 16.22 -4.66 -19.19
N GLN A 28 16.05 -5.91 -19.60
CA GLN A 28 14.81 -6.42 -20.15
C GLN A 28 13.88 -6.69 -18.96
N ASN A 29 12.94 -5.77 -18.73
CA ASN A 29 11.84 -5.91 -17.77
C ASN A 29 11.02 -7.14 -18.15
N ASN A 30 11.39 -8.31 -17.59
CA ASN A 30 10.68 -9.54 -17.85
C ASN A 30 9.44 -9.59 -16.93
N PRO A 31 8.22 -9.80 -17.46
CA PRO A 31 7.00 -9.91 -16.63
C PRO A 31 7.08 -11.09 -15.63
N SER A 32 7.97 -12.05 -15.88
CA SER A 32 8.26 -13.13 -14.94
C SER A 32 8.90 -12.64 -13.63
N ASP A 33 9.65 -11.53 -13.63
CA ASP A 33 10.28 -10.99 -12.43
C ASP A 33 9.24 -10.40 -11.46
N ALA A 34 8.17 -9.79 -11.99
CA ALA A 34 7.03 -9.31 -11.21
C ALA A 34 6.24 -10.48 -10.58
N VAL A 35 6.04 -11.57 -11.33
CA VAL A 35 5.35 -12.77 -10.82
C VAL A 35 6.18 -13.45 -9.73
N ILE A 36 7.50 -13.55 -9.91
CA ILE A 36 8.42 -14.11 -8.90
C ILE A 36 8.42 -13.23 -7.65
N PHE A 37 8.42 -11.91 -7.80
CA PHE A 37 8.35 -10.99 -6.66
C PHE A 37 7.03 -11.12 -5.89
N PHE A 38 5.91 -11.18 -6.60
CA PHE A 38 4.60 -11.41 -5.98
C PHE A 38 4.53 -12.75 -5.26
N GLY A 39 5.03 -13.83 -5.88
CA GLY A 39 5.10 -15.14 -5.24
C GLY A 39 6.01 -15.16 -4.01
N LEU A 40 7.16 -14.50 -4.09
CA LEU A 40 8.11 -14.39 -2.97
C LEU A 40 7.52 -13.54 -1.83
N SER A 41 6.82 -12.44 -2.13
CA SER A 41 6.19 -11.61 -1.10
C SER A 41 5.07 -12.35 -0.38
N LEU A 42 4.28 -13.14 -1.12
CA LEU A 42 3.26 -14.04 -0.56
C LEU A 42 3.88 -15.10 0.35
N ALA A 43 4.93 -15.78 -0.13
CA ALA A 43 5.64 -16.80 0.64
C ALA A 43 6.27 -16.20 1.91
N LEU A 44 6.88 -15.01 1.80
CA LEU A 44 7.47 -14.30 2.92
C LEU A 44 6.41 -13.84 3.92
N GLY A 45 5.25 -13.36 3.46
CA GLY A 45 4.11 -13.01 4.30
C GLY A 45 3.53 -14.21 5.05
N ILE A 46 3.40 -15.36 4.38
CA ILE A 46 2.95 -16.62 4.99
C ILE A 46 3.97 -17.12 6.01
N ALA A 47 5.26 -17.10 5.67
CA ALA A 47 6.35 -17.48 6.56
C ALA A 47 6.39 -16.58 7.80
N CYS A 48 6.26 -15.26 7.61
CA CYS A 48 6.17 -14.28 8.68
C CYS A 48 4.97 -14.57 9.59
N ARG A 49 3.77 -14.72 9.02
CA ARG A 49 2.56 -15.10 9.76
C ARG A 49 2.73 -16.43 10.52
N HIS A 50 3.40 -17.41 9.93
CA HIS A 50 3.63 -18.70 10.57
C HIS A 50 4.62 -18.60 11.73
N LEU A 51 5.69 -17.81 11.57
CA LEU A 51 6.73 -17.62 12.59
C LEU A 51 6.24 -16.76 13.77
N LEU A 52 5.35 -15.81 13.51
CA LEU A 52 4.75 -14.92 14.50
C LEU A 52 3.54 -15.52 15.23
N ARG A 53 3.05 -16.71 14.84
CA ARG A 53 1.94 -17.39 15.52
C ARG A 53 2.22 -17.72 17.00
N GLY A 54 3.47 -17.63 17.45
CA GLY A 54 3.88 -17.85 18.85
C GLY A 54 4.21 -16.58 19.64
N THR A 55 4.13 -15.39 19.05
CA THR A 55 4.60 -14.13 19.67
C THR A 55 3.44 -13.20 20.00
N ARG A 56 3.55 -12.39 21.06
CA ARG A 56 2.54 -11.40 21.48
C ARG A 56 2.34 -10.20 20.52
N VAL A 57 3.08 -10.15 19.41
CA VAL A 57 3.13 -8.97 18.54
C VAL A 57 2.09 -9.09 17.43
N PRO A 58 1.28 -8.04 17.17
CA PRO A 58 0.32 -8.03 16.07
C PRO A 58 1.01 -8.24 14.72
N TYR A 59 0.46 -9.15 13.91
CA TYR A 59 1.05 -9.54 12.62
C TYR A 59 1.21 -8.35 11.66
N THR A 60 0.30 -7.38 11.73
CA THR A 60 0.34 -6.16 10.91
C THR A 60 1.59 -5.32 11.17
N VAL A 61 1.97 -5.14 12.43
CA VAL A 61 3.17 -4.37 12.83
C VAL A 61 4.44 -5.07 12.37
N ALA A 62 4.49 -6.40 12.52
CA ALA A 62 5.65 -7.17 12.07
C ALA A 62 5.82 -7.13 10.55
N LEU A 63 4.72 -7.20 9.78
CA LEU A 63 4.74 -7.03 8.32
C LEU A 63 5.18 -5.63 7.91
N LEU A 64 4.73 -4.59 8.62
CA LEU A 64 5.15 -3.20 8.39
C LEU A 64 6.67 -3.05 8.58
N ILE A 65 7.20 -3.54 9.71
CA ILE A 65 8.64 -3.49 10.00
C ILE A 65 9.44 -4.26 8.94
N LEU A 66 8.96 -5.44 8.54
CA LEU A 66 9.59 -6.25 7.50
C LEU A 66 9.60 -5.51 6.15
N GLY A 67 8.50 -4.88 5.77
CA GLY A 67 8.41 -4.08 4.54
C GLY A 67 9.35 -2.88 4.55
N ILE A 68 9.41 -2.14 5.66
CA ILE A 68 10.34 -1.02 5.85
C ILE A 68 11.79 -1.51 5.77
N ALA A 69 12.11 -2.64 6.42
CA ALA A 69 13.45 -3.21 6.37
C ALA A 69 13.84 -3.61 4.94
N LEU A 70 12.95 -4.28 4.20
CA LEU A 70 13.18 -4.66 2.80
C LEU A 70 13.36 -3.44 1.89
N GLY A 71 12.50 -2.42 2.04
CA GLY A 71 12.61 -1.17 1.28
C GLY A 71 13.89 -0.38 1.62
N SER A 72 14.27 -0.33 2.89
CA SER A 72 15.51 0.33 3.33
C SER A 72 16.76 -0.41 2.83
N ILE A 73 16.74 -1.75 2.80
CA ILE A 73 17.83 -2.57 2.26
C ILE A 73 17.99 -2.35 0.75
N GLU A 74 16.89 -2.21 0.01
CA GLU A 74 16.90 -1.92 -1.43
C GLU A 74 17.44 -0.51 -1.71
N TYR A 75 16.93 0.51 -1.00
CA TYR A 75 17.42 1.89 -1.12
C TYR A 75 18.91 2.04 -0.74
N GLY A 76 19.37 1.34 0.30
CA GLY A 76 20.75 1.40 0.77
C GLY A 76 21.74 0.63 -0.11
N THR A 77 21.29 -0.36 -0.88
CA THR A 77 22.15 -1.23 -1.70
C THR A 77 22.01 -0.86 -3.17
N HIS A 78 22.58 0.27 -3.57
CA HIS A 78 22.56 0.81 -4.95
C HIS A 78 23.14 -0.11 -6.06
N HIS A 79 23.53 -1.37 -5.77
CA HIS A 79 24.08 -2.26 -6.81
C HIS A 79 24.02 -3.80 -6.59
N ARG A 80 23.23 -4.37 -5.66
CA ARG A 80 23.36 -5.83 -5.34
C ARG A 80 22.11 -6.69 -5.12
N LEU A 81 20.89 -6.26 -5.45
CA LEU A 81 19.71 -7.13 -5.25
C LEU A 81 19.21 -7.90 -6.50
N GLY A 82 19.84 -7.74 -7.66
CA GLY A 82 19.50 -8.52 -8.87
C GLY A 82 17.99 -8.54 -9.16
N LYS A 83 17.42 -9.72 -9.48
CA LYS A 83 16.00 -9.91 -9.85
C LYS A 83 15.00 -9.46 -8.76
N ILE A 84 15.39 -9.44 -7.48
CA ILE A 84 14.49 -9.06 -6.37
C ILE A 84 14.32 -7.54 -6.30
N GLY A 85 15.40 -6.78 -6.53
CA GLY A 85 15.34 -5.31 -6.54
C GLY A 85 14.48 -4.77 -7.69
N HIS A 86 14.52 -5.43 -8.86
CA HIS A 86 13.64 -5.08 -9.98
C HIS A 86 12.16 -5.35 -9.66
N GLY A 87 11.86 -6.46 -8.99
CA GLY A 87 10.51 -6.77 -8.54
C GLY A 87 9.93 -5.72 -7.59
N ILE A 88 10.73 -5.24 -6.63
CA ILE A 88 10.32 -4.18 -5.69
C ILE A 88 10.04 -2.88 -6.44
N ARG A 89 10.90 -2.48 -7.38
CA ARG A 89 10.73 -1.24 -8.13
C ARG A 89 9.49 -1.25 -9.03
N LEU A 90 9.25 -2.36 -9.74
CA LEU A 90 8.02 -2.54 -10.54
C LEU A 90 6.76 -2.47 -9.69
N TRP A 91 6.78 -3.03 -8.47
CA TRP A 91 5.64 -2.97 -7.56
C TRP A 91 5.46 -1.58 -6.92
N SER A 92 6.56 -0.86 -6.67
CA SER A 92 6.52 0.52 -6.17
C SER A 92 5.98 1.52 -7.20
N GLU A 93 6.00 1.17 -8.48
CA GLU A 93 5.47 2.00 -9.58
C GLU A 93 3.98 1.75 -9.82
N ILE A 94 3.37 0.76 -9.15
CA ILE A 94 1.93 0.53 -9.20
C ILE A 94 1.22 1.71 -8.55
N ASP A 95 0.25 2.25 -9.28
CA ASP A 95 -0.56 3.36 -8.81
C ASP A 95 -1.39 2.94 -7.57
N PRO A 96 -1.26 3.66 -6.44
CA PRO A 96 -1.96 3.32 -5.20
C PRO A 96 -3.48 3.44 -5.34
N ASP A 97 -3.99 4.34 -6.19
CA ASP A 97 -5.43 4.51 -6.39
C ASP A 97 -6.02 3.29 -7.11
N LEU A 98 -5.26 2.70 -8.04
CA LEU A 98 -5.66 1.46 -8.70
C LEU A 98 -5.71 0.27 -7.72
N LEU A 99 -4.75 0.21 -6.79
CA LEU A 99 -4.75 -0.79 -5.72
C LEU A 99 -5.99 -0.61 -4.84
N LEU A 100 -6.26 0.62 -4.38
CA LEU A 100 -7.46 0.92 -3.59
C LEU A 100 -8.74 0.60 -4.36
N ALA A 101 -8.85 0.95 -5.63
CA ALA A 101 -10.04 0.70 -6.45
C ALA A 101 -10.35 -0.80 -6.60
N VAL A 102 -9.33 -1.65 -6.62
CA VAL A 102 -9.50 -3.12 -6.73
C VAL A 102 -9.77 -3.77 -5.37
N PHE A 103 -9.04 -3.38 -4.32
CA PHE A 103 -9.14 -4.02 -3.01
C PHE A 103 -10.28 -3.47 -2.13
N LEU A 104 -10.59 -2.17 -2.23
CA LEU A 104 -11.61 -1.53 -1.39
C LEU A 104 -12.99 -2.19 -1.55
N PRO A 105 -13.52 -2.45 -2.77
CA PRO A 105 -14.82 -3.11 -2.91
C PRO A 105 -14.86 -4.51 -2.28
N ALA A 106 -13.77 -5.27 -2.43
CA ALA A 106 -13.67 -6.61 -1.85
C ALA A 106 -13.64 -6.57 -0.32
N LEU A 107 -12.87 -5.66 0.27
CA LEU A 107 -12.77 -5.47 1.73
C LEU A 107 -14.08 -4.93 2.33
N LEU A 108 -14.74 -4.00 1.65
CA LEU A 108 -16.05 -3.49 2.05
C LEU A 108 -17.13 -4.59 1.99
N PHE A 109 -17.11 -5.42 0.95
CA PHE A 109 -18.04 -6.54 0.83
C PHE A 109 -17.82 -7.58 1.93
N GLU A 110 -16.57 -7.98 2.19
CA GLU A 110 -16.23 -8.91 3.28
C GLU A 110 -16.70 -8.38 4.64
N SER A 111 -16.40 -7.13 4.94
CA SER A 111 -16.75 -6.49 6.21
C SER A 111 -18.26 -6.36 6.37
N SER A 112 -18.99 -5.96 5.31
CA SER A 112 -20.45 -5.89 5.31
C SER A 112 -21.10 -7.27 5.48
N PHE A 113 -20.54 -8.31 4.86
CA PHE A 113 -21.04 -9.68 4.95
C PHE A 113 -20.89 -10.29 6.35
N LEU A 114 -19.83 -9.94 7.08
CA LEU A 114 -19.60 -10.42 8.45
C LEU A 114 -20.49 -9.73 9.49
N MET A 115 -21.17 -8.63 9.14
CA MET A 115 -21.96 -7.87 10.08
C MET A 115 -23.41 -8.34 10.24
N GLU A 116 -23.87 -8.34 11.49
CA GLU A 116 -25.29 -8.54 11.81
C GLU A 116 -26.09 -7.24 11.67
N VAL A 117 -26.97 -7.18 10.67
CA VAL A 117 -27.86 -6.03 10.41
C VAL A 117 -28.68 -5.61 11.64
N HIS A 118 -29.06 -6.56 12.51
CA HIS A 118 -29.81 -6.28 13.74
C HIS A 118 -29.01 -5.43 14.73
N GLN A 119 -27.70 -5.71 14.89
CA GLN A 119 -26.83 -4.93 15.77
C GLN A 119 -26.56 -3.53 15.20
N ILE A 120 -26.34 -3.43 13.88
CA ILE A 120 -26.15 -2.15 13.18
C ILE A 120 -27.33 -1.22 13.44
N LYS A 121 -28.57 -1.68 13.20
CA LYS A 121 -29.76 -0.84 13.38
C LYS A 121 -29.91 -0.29 14.81
N ARG A 122 -29.49 -1.05 15.81
CA ARG A 122 -29.54 -0.62 17.22
C ARG A 122 -28.46 0.40 17.57
N CYS A 123 -27.33 0.35 16.87
CA CYS A 123 -26.15 1.16 17.17
C CYS A 123 -25.90 2.30 16.17
N ILE A 124 -26.68 2.41 15.09
CA ILE A 124 -26.45 3.35 13.99
C ILE A 124 -26.33 4.80 14.43
N ALA A 125 -27.12 5.23 15.42
CA ALA A 125 -27.05 6.58 15.96
C ALA A 125 -25.69 6.86 16.63
N GLN A 126 -25.16 5.88 17.34
CA GLN A 126 -23.85 5.97 18.00
C GLN A 126 -22.72 5.90 16.97
N MET A 127 -22.88 5.12 15.90
CA MET A 127 -21.92 5.02 14.80
C MET A 127 -21.81 6.34 14.04
N ILE A 128 -22.92 6.97 13.68
CA ILE A 128 -22.94 8.29 13.01
C ILE A 128 -22.29 9.36 13.89
N LEU A 129 -22.58 9.33 15.20
CA LEU A 129 -22.03 10.30 16.15
C LEU A 129 -20.51 10.11 16.36
N LEU A 130 -20.01 8.88 16.25
CA LEU A 130 -18.58 8.61 16.31
C LEU A 130 -17.87 8.99 14.99
N ALA A 131 -18.45 8.58 13.85
CA ALA A 131 -17.91 8.81 12.51
C ALA A 131 -17.82 10.29 12.12
N GLY A 132 -18.84 11.08 12.49
CA GLY A 132 -18.89 12.50 12.14
C GLY A 132 -18.18 13.38 13.16
N PRO A 133 -18.87 13.80 14.23
CA PRO A 133 -18.31 14.74 15.19
C PRO A 133 -17.16 14.15 16.03
N GLY A 134 -17.14 12.84 16.26
CA GLY A 134 -16.04 12.18 16.96
C GLY A 134 -14.70 12.29 16.22
N VAL A 135 -14.69 11.95 14.93
CA VAL A 135 -13.50 12.08 14.06
C VAL A 135 -13.10 13.54 13.87
N ALA A 136 -14.06 14.46 13.67
CA ALA A 136 -13.77 15.89 13.54
C ALA A 136 -13.13 16.45 14.82
N LEU A 137 -13.64 16.08 15.99
CA LEU A 137 -13.10 16.50 17.28
C LEU A 137 -11.70 15.91 17.51
N SER A 138 -11.52 14.62 17.20
CA SER A 138 -10.22 13.93 17.27
C SER A 138 -9.19 14.61 16.37
N THR A 139 -9.56 14.92 15.13
CA THR A 139 -8.72 15.63 14.15
C THR A 139 -8.25 16.99 14.69
N ILE A 140 -9.18 17.79 15.24
CA ILE A 140 -8.84 19.11 15.82
C ILE A 140 -7.95 18.94 17.04
N CYS A 141 -8.30 18.01 17.94
CA CYS A 141 -7.55 17.77 19.17
C CYS A 141 -6.11 17.34 18.87
N LEU A 142 -5.93 16.33 18.01
CA LEU A 142 -4.60 15.89 17.57
C LEU A 142 -3.88 17.03 16.85
N GLY A 143 -4.52 17.74 15.91
CA GLY A 143 -3.88 18.84 15.20
C GLY A 143 -3.37 19.96 16.12
N VAL A 144 -4.10 20.29 17.19
CA VAL A 144 -3.67 21.23 18.22
C VAL A 144 -2.52 20.66 19.06
N VAL A 145 -2.63 19.41 19.51
CA VAL A 145 -1.58 18.73 20.28
C VAL A 145 -0.28 18.65 19.49
N LEU A 146 -0.32 18.28 18.21
CA LEU A 146 0.84 18.25 17.35
C LEU A 146 1.47 19.64 17.19
N LYS A 147 0.66 20.68 16.99
CA LYS A 147 1.16 22.05 16.89
C LYS A 147 1.83 22.55 18.17
N LEU A 148 1.38 22.07 19.33
CA LEU A 148 1.91 22.48 20.63
C LEU A 148 3.13 21.64 21.06
N THR A 149 3.19 20.39 20.62
CA THR A 149 4.26 19.43 20.98
C THR A 149 5.46 19.52 20.04
N PHE A 150 5.23 19.73 18.75
CA PHE A 150 6.31 19.88 17.79
C PHE A 150 6.79 21.34 17.77
N PRO A 151 8.07 21.62 18.10
CA PRO A 151 8.63 22.98 18.10
C PRO A 151 8.88 23.53 16.68
N TYR A 152 8.43 22.83 15.64
CA TYR A 152 8.48 23.31 14.27
C TYR A 152 7.32 24.29 14.05
N ASN A 153 7.60 25.47 13.48
CA ASN A 153 6.60 26.48 13.13
C ASN A 153 5.67 26.02 11.97
N TRP A 154 4.96 24.89 12.16
CA TRP A 154 4.06 24.34 11.17
C TRP A 154 2.79 25.18 11.04
N SER A 155 2.37 25.35 9.78
CA SER A 155 1.09 25.98 9.47
C SER A 155 -0.05 25.19 10.11
N TRP A 156 -1.13 25.89 10.46
CA TRP A 156 -2.35 25.27 10.96
C TRP A 156 -2.89 24.22 10.00
N LYS A 157 -2.73 24.44 8.68
CA LYS A 157 -3.13 23.48 7.65
C LYS A 157 -2.37 22.16 7.76
N THR A 158 -1.05 22.21 7.91
CA THR A 158 -0.19 21.02 8.01
C THR A 158 -0.46 20.23 9.29
N SER A 159 -0.66 20.94 10.40
CA SER A 159 -0.92 20.29 11.69
C SER A 159 -2.31 19.63 11.72
N LEU A 160 -3.33 20.28 11.14
CA LEU A 160 -4.67 19.70 11.01
C LEU A 160 -4.71 18.57 9.97
N LEU A 161 -3.97 18.66 8.87
CA LEU A 161 -3.83 17.57 7.90
C LEU A 161 -3.24 16.32 8.56
N LEU A 162 -2.15 16.49 9.33
CA LEU A 162 -1.53 15.38 10.04
C LEU A 162 -2.42 14.86 11.17
N GLY A 163 -3.13 15.74 11.88
CA GLY A 163 -4.14 15.36 12.86
C GLY A 163 -5.30 14.56 12.25
N GLY A 164 -5.73 14.93 11.04
CA GLY A 164 -6.77 14.22 10.28
C GLY A 164 -6.29 12.86 9.80
N LEU A 165 -5.05 12.79 9.27
CA LEU A 165 -4.42 11.53 8.88
C LEU A 165 -4.29 10.56 10.07
N LEU A 166 -3.88 11.06 11.23
CA LEU A 166 -3.78 10.26 12.45
C LEU A 166 -5.14 9.94 13.07
N SER A 167 -6.16 10.77 12.84
CA SER A 167 -7.53 10.49 13.28
C SER A 167 -8.23 9.48 12.36
N ALA A 168 -7.87 9.43 11.08
CA ALA A 168 -8.36 8.46 10.12
C ALA A 168 -7.63 7.11 10.23
N THR A 169 -6.78 6.90 11.24
CA THR A 169 -6.16 5.59 11.46
C THR A 169 -7.23 4.55 11.72
N ASP A 170 -7.35 3.64 10.77
CA ASP A 170 -8.38 2.62 10.64
C ASP A 170 -8.71 1.93 11.98
N PRO A 171 -9.86 2.24 12.58
CA PRO A 171 -10.21 1.66 13.87
C PRO A 171 -10.58 0.18 13.71
N VAL A 172 -10.80 -0.31 12.48
CA VAL A 172 -10.93 -1.73 12.12
C VAL A 172 -9.70 -2.54 12.53
N ALA A 173 -8.50 -2.04 12.24
CA ALA A 173 -7.25 -2.75 12.59
C ALA A 173 -7.06 -2.84 14.11
N VAL A 174 -7.39 -1.77 14.84
CA VAL A 174 -7.34 -1.74 16.31
C VAL A 174 -8.40 -2.65 16.93
N VAL A 175 -9.56 -2.76 16.30
CA VAL A 175 -10.63 -3.66 16.72
C VAL A 175 -10.28 -5.13 16.55
N ALA A 176 -9.61 -5.51 15.46
CA ALA A 176 -9.13 -6.88 15.29
C ALA A 176 -8.19 -7.27 16.45
N LEU A 177 -7.32 -6.36 16.86
CA LEU A 177 -6.44 -6.56 18.03
C LEU A 177 -7.22 -6.59 19.34
N LEU A 178 -8.21 -5.72 19.53
CA LEU A 178 -9.07 -5.71 20.71
C LEU A 178 -9.93 -6.98 20.80
N LYS A 179 -10.41 -7.53 19.68
CA LYS A 179 -11.10 -8.82 19.58
C LYS A 179 -10.19 -9.96 20.04
N ASP A 180 -8.94 -9.99 19.56
CA ASP A 180 -7.93 -10.96 20.01
C ASP A 180 -7.64 -10.84 21.52
N LEU A 181 -7.83 -9.65 22.09
CA LEU A 181 -7.69 -9.36 23.53
C LEU A 181 -8.99 -9.56 24.33
N GLY A 182 -10.10 -9.97 23.71
CA GLY A 182 -11.36 -10.30 24.38
C GLY A 182 -12.42 -9.20 24.44
N ALA A 183 -12.38 -8.20 23.56
CA ALA A 183 -13.37 -7.12 23.51
C ALA A 183 -14.78 -7.61 23.13
N SER A 184 -15.81 -6.89 23.61
CA SER A 184 -17.21 -7.22 23.37
C SER A 184 -17.60 -7.10 21.90
N LYS A 185 -18.36 -8.07 21.38
CA LYS A 185 -18.86 -8.10 20.00
C LYS A 185 -19.54 -6.79 19.57
N LYS A 186 -20.23 -6.10 20.48
CA LYS A 186 -20.88 -4.82 20.22
C LYS A 186 -19.90 -3.71 19.83
N LEU A 187 -18.76 -3.60 20.51
CA LEU A 187 -17.78 -2.54 20.23
C LEU A 187 -17.14 -2.77 18.86
N SER A 188 -16.86 -4.02 18.53
CA SER A 188 -16.35 -4.42 17.21
C SER A 188 -17.32 -4.03 16.09
N THR A 189 -18.61 -4.34 16.24
CA THR A 189 -19.62 -4.00 15.22
C THR A 189 -19.83 -2.50 15.07
N ILE A 190 -19.76 -1.73 16.15
CA ILE A 190 -19.90 -0.26 16.09
C ILE A 190 -18.76 0.35 15.28
N ILE A 191 -17.53 -0.08 15.56
CA ILE A 191 -16.33 0.49 14.93
C ILE A 191 -16.18 0.01 13.50
N GLU A 192 -16.32 -1.30 13.23
CA GLU A 192 -16.27 -1.82 11.86
C GLU A 192 -17.31 -1.11 10.98
N GLY A 193 -18.46 -0.77 11.55
CA GLY A 193 -19.54 -0.15 10.78
C GLY A 193 -19.42 1.36 10.70
N GLU A 194 -18.65 2.00 11.59
CA GLU A 194 -18.21 3.39 11.44
C GLU A 194 -17.28 3.52 10.23
N SER A 195 -16.29 2.63 10.13
CA SER A 195 -15.33 2.63 9.03
C SER A 195 -15.99 2.22 7.70
N LEU A 196 -16.90 1.23 7.68
CA LEU A 196 -17.71 0.92 6.49
C LEU A 196 -18.55 2.11 6.01
N MET A 197 -19.12 2.89 6.93
CA MET A 197 -19.89 4.08 6.57
C MET A 197 -18.96 5.17 6.04
N ASN A 198 -17.81 5.38 6.67
CA ASN A 198 -16.81 6.35 6.22
C ASN A 198 -16.28 5.98 4.81
N ASP A 199 -15.90 4.72 4.60
CA ASP A 199 -15.25 4.30 3.37
C ASP A 199 -16.26 4.09 2.23
N GLY A 200 -17.46 3.59 2.52
CA GLY A 200 -18.49 3.32 1.53
C GLY A 200 -19.43 4.49 1.26
N TYR A 201 -19.95 5.16 2.29
CA TYR A 201 -20.97 6.20 2.10
C TYR A 201 -20.38 7.55 1.65
N PHE A 202 -19.17 7.90 2.11
CA PHE A 202 -18.53 9.16 1.71
C PHE A 202 -17.77 9.08 0.38
N SER A 203 -17.24 7.90 0.00
CA SER A 203 -16.48 7.75 -1.25
C SER A 203 -17.38 7.68 -2.50
N VAL A 204 -18.54 7.01 -2.41
CA VAL A 204 -19.46 6.79 -3.55
C VAL A 204 -19.97 8.09 -4.21
N PRO A 205 -20.36 9.15 -3.48
CA PRO A 205 -20.79 10.40 -4.12
C PRO A 205 -19.65 11.22 -4.74
N PHE A 206 -18.37 10.88 -4.54
CA PHE A 206 -17.25 11.60 -5.13
C PHE A 206 -16.85 11.08 -6.52
N THR A 207 -17.34 9.91 -6.91
CA THR A 207 -17.10 9.28 -8.22
C THR A 207 -18.17 9.61 -9.27
N LEU A 208 -19.25 10.33 -8.91
CA LEU A 208 -20.35 10.72 -9.80
C LEU A 208 -20.29 12.22 -10.14
#